data_AF-A0A3C1IEV6-F1
#
_entry.id   AF-A0A3C1IEV6-F1
#
_cell.length_a   1.000
_cell.length_b   1.000
_cell.length_c   1.000
_cell.angle_alpha   90.00
_cell.angle_beta   90.00
_cell.angle_gamma   90.00
#
_symmetry.space_group_name_H-M   'P 1'
#
loop_
_entity.id
_entity.type
_entity.pdbx_description
1 polymer ?
#
loop_
_entity_poly.entity_id
_entity_poly.type
_entity_poly.pdbx_seq_one_letter_code
_entity_poly.pdbx_strand_id
1 'polypeptide(L)'
;GALLACLLSLDRLLALDWEDGALELLATSPLPMEAVIALKALAHWLTTGLPLVLVAPGLGLMLSLPAEGYLWLAVSLALGTPTLSMIGCFGAALTVGIKRGGLLLSLLVLPLYVPTLIFGAEVARRGAEGLELATPLLLLAGISCGTIALLPFAAGTVLKMNLR
;
A
#
# COMPACT_ATOMS: atom_id res chain seq x y z
N GLY A 1 -4.69 -12.12 -1.03
CA GLY A 1 -5.31 -11.37 -2.14
C GLY A 1 -4.68 -10.01 -2.30
N ALA A 2 -5.07 -9.03 -1.48
CA ALA A 2 -4.64 -7.63 -1.60
C ALA A 2 -3.11 -7.45 -1.65
N LEU A 3 -2.34 -8.13 -0.79
CA LEU A 3 -0.88 -8.06 -0.80
C LEU A 3 -0.25 -8.55 -2.12
N LEU A 4 -0.73 -9.65 -2.69
CA LEU A 4 -0.21 -10.17 -3.96
C LEU A 4 -0.54 -9.22 -5.12
N ALA A 5 -1.76 -8.67 -5.14
CA ALA A 5 -2.15 -7.67 -6.13
C ALA A 5 -1.26 -6.41 -6.04
N CYS A 6 -0.97 -5.95 -4.82
CA CYS A 6 -0.07 -4.82 -4.60
C CYS A 6 1.36 -5.14 -5.07
N LEU A 7 1.95 -6.26 -4.62
CA LEU A 7 3.34 -6.61 -4.95
C LEU A 7 3.56 -6.77 -6.46
N LEU A 8 2.62 -7.38 -7.18
CA LEU A 8 2.70 -7.55 -8.63
C LEU A 8 2.62 -6.23 -9.41
N SER A 9 1.80 -5.28 -8.94
CA SER A 9 1.63 -3.99 -9.60
C SER A 9 2.73 -2.98 -9.25
N LEU A 10 3.26 -3.04 -8.02
CA LEU A 10 4.21 -2.05 -7.49
C LEU A 10 5.60 -2.19 -8.08
N ASP A 11 6.02 -3.40 -8.45
CA ASP A 11 7.33 -3.66 -9.05
C ASP A 11 7.57 -2.81 -10.31
N ARG A 12 6.52 -2.57 -11.08
CA ARG A 12 6.59 -1.81 -12.34
C ARG A 12 6.35 -0.31 -12.19
N LEU A 13 5.82 0.14 -11.05
CA LEU A 13 5.27 1.49 -10.92
C LEU A 13 6.30 2.58 -11.20
N LEU A 14 7.50 2.50 -10.59
CA LEU A 14 8.60 3.44 -10.79
C LEU A 14 9.65 2.93 -11.78
N ALA A 15 9.72 1.60 -12.00
CA ALA A 15 10.66 1.01 -12.95
C ALA A 15 10.34 1.44 -14.38
N LEU A 16 9.06 1.49 -14.77
CA LEU A 16 8.66 1.95 -16.10
C LEU A 16 8.98 3.43 -16.32
N ASP A 17 8.71 4.28 -15.31
CA ASP A 17 9.05 5.71 -15.40
C ASP A 17 10.57 5.94 -15.46
N TRP A 18 11.35 5.05 -14.85
CA TRP A 18 12.81 5.06 -14.93
C TRP A 18 13.30 4.66 -16.32
N GLU A 19 12.77 3.56 -16.87
CA GLU A 19 13.14 3.04 -18.20
C GLU A 19 12.81 4.02 -19.33
N ASP A 20 11.69 4.75 -19.22
CA ASP A 20 11.26 5.75 -20.21
C ASP A 20 11.84 7.16 -19.95
N GLY A 21 12.69 7.33 -18.91
CA GLY A 21 13.33 8.61 -18.56
C GLY A 21 12.38 9.66 -17.94
N ALA A 22 11.12 9.30 -17.69
CA ALA A 22 10.12 10.21 -17.12
C ALA A 22 10.49 10.70 -15.71
N LEU A 23 11.19 9.88 -14.90
CA LEU A 23 11.62 10.30 -13.56
C LEU A 23 12.63 11.45 -13.58
N GLU A 24 13.52 11.48 -14.58
CA GLU A 24 14.50 12.56 -14.74
C GLU A 24 13.80 13.87 -15.14
N LEU A 25 12.80 13.77 -16.02
CA LEU A 25 11.94 14.92 -16.38
C LEU A 25 11.15 15.42 -15.16
N LEU A 26 10.59 14.52 -14.35
CA LEU A 26 9.89 14.89 -13.12
C LEU A 26 10.82 15.52 -12.08
N ALA A 27 12.07 15.08 -12.01
CA ALA A 27 13.08 15.65 -11.11
C ALA A 27 13.49 17.08 -11.47
N THR A 28 13.38 17.46 -12.75
CA THR A 28 13.63 18.83 -13.22
C THR A 28 12.38 19.71 -13.21
N SER A 29 11.21 19.12 -12.96
CA SER A 29 9.94 19.85 -12.85
C SER A 29 9.84 20.62 -11.51
N PRO A 30 8.95 21.62 -11.40
CA PRO A 30 8.74 22.35 -10.14
C PRO A 30 8.01 21.51 -9.07
N LEU A 31 7.60 20.28 -9.38
CA LEU A 31 6.85 19.43 -8.46
C LEU A 31 7.79 18.80 -7.42
N PRO A 32 7.45 18.85 -6.12
CA PRO A 32 8.21 18.12 -5.11
C PRO A 32 8.05 16.61 -5.34
N MET A 33 9.17 15.87 -5.28
CA MET A 33 9.18 14.42 -5.52
C MET A 33 8.30 13.66 -4.51
N GLU A 34 8.13 14.22 -3.32
CA GLU A 34 7.21 13.75 -2.30
C GLU A 34 5.76 13.73 -2.81
N ALA A 35 5.35 14.77 -3.56
CA ALA A 35 4.03 14.82 -4.18
C ALA A 35 3.90 13.83 -5.34
N VAL A 36 4.97 13.63 -6.13
CA VAL A 36 5.00 12.62 -7.20
C VAL A 36 4.75 11.23 -6.61
N ILE A 37 5.46 10.87 -5.53
CA ILE A 37 5.24 9.59 -4.84
C ILE A 37 3.82 9.50 -4.27
N ALA A 38 3.35 10.54 -3.58
CA ALA A 38 2.02 10.53 -2.98
C ALA A 38 0.92 10.32 -4.03
N LEU A 39 0.99 11.02 -5.17
CA LEU A 39 0.04 10.84 -6.27
C LEU A 39 0.15 9.45 -6.90
N LYS A 40 1.36 8.91 -7.10
CA LYS A 40 1.54 7.57 -7.66
C LYS A 40 1.01 6.48 -6.72
N ALA A 41 1.25 6.62 -5.41
CA ALA A 41 0.70 5.73 -4.40
C ALA A 41 -0.84 5.80 -4.36
N LEU A 42 -1.40 7.01 -4.48
CA LEU A 42 -2.84 7.21 -4.54
C LEU A 42 -3.44 6.61 -5.82
N ALA A 43 -2.81 6.83 -6.97
CA ALA A 43 -3.24 6.25 -8.25
C ALA A 43 -3.21 4.71 -8.20
N HIS A 44 -2.14 4.13 -7.64
CA HIS A 44 -2.05 2.69 -7.41
C HIS A 44 -3.17 2.18 -6.49
N TRP A 45 -3.45 2.89 -5.39
CA TRP A 45 -4.52 2.51 -4.48
C TRP A 45 -5.91 2.59 -5.15
N LEU A 46 -6.16 3.61 -5.97
CA LEU A 46 -7.42 3.77 -6.69
C LEU A 46 -7.63 2.68 -7.77
N THR A 47 -6.56 2.18 -8.38
CA THR A 47 -6.66 1.14 -9.43
C THR A 47 -6.66 -0.28 -8.88
N THR A 48 -6.05 -0.52 -7.72
CA THR A 48 -5.91 -1.88 -7.14
C THR A 48 -6.70 -2.06 -5.85
N GLY A 49 -6.56 -1.14 -4.90
CA GLY A 49 -7.18 -1.21 -3.57
C GLY A 49 -8.67 -0.91 -3.60
N LEU A 50 -9.08 0.18 -4.24
CA LEU A 50 -10.48 0.58 -4.29
C LEU A 50 -11.38 -0.47 -4.96
N PRO A 51 -11.06 -1.04 -6.14
CA PRO A 51 -11.86 -2.10 -6.72
C PRO A 51 -11.93 -3.34 -5.83
N LEU A 52 -10.84 -3.67 -5.14
CA LEU A 52 -10.80 -4.80 -4.21
C LEU A 52 -11.70 -4.57 -3.00
N VAL A 53 -11.73 -3.36 -2.44
CA VAL A 53 -12.65 -2.98 -1.35
C VAL A 53 -14.10 -3.09 -1.80
N LEU A 54 -14.42 -2.66 -3.03
CA LEU A 54 -15.76 -2.75 -3.58
C LEU A 54 -16.22 -4.20 -3.81
N VAL A 55 -15.30 -5.09 -4.20
CA VAL A 55 -15.58 -6.52 -4.40
C VAL A 55 -15.55 -7.32 -3.08
N ALA A 56 -15.00 -6.76 -2.00
CA ALA A 56 -14.84 -7.43 -0.71
C ALA A 56 -16.11 -8.05 -0.11
N PRO A 57 -17.31 -7.42 -0.18
CA PRO A 57 -18.54 -8.07 0.28
C PRO A 57 -18.83 -9.37 -0.48
N GLY A 58 -18.55 -9.41 -1.78
CA GLY A 58 -18.65 -10.63 -2.60
C GLY A 58 -17.65 -11.70 -2.17
N LEU A 59 -16.44 -11.31 -1.78
CA LEU A 59 -15.44 -12.22 -1.20
C LEU A 59 -15.89 -12.74 0.18
N GLY A 60 -16.58 -11.92 0.96
CA GLY A 60 -17.15 -12.31 2.25
C GLY A 60 -18.16 -13.45 2.14
N LEU A 61 -18.96 -13.45 1.07
CA LEU A 61 -19.87 -14.55 0.75
C LEU A 61 -19.10 -15.85 0.44
N MET A 62 -18.02 -15.76 -0.34
CA MET A 62 -17.19 -16.94 -0.67
C MET A 62 -16.48 -17.53 0.56
N LEU A 63 -16.21 -16.71 1.57
CA LEU A 63 -15.59 -17.10 2.84
C LEU A 63 -16.61 -17.56 3.90
N SER A 64 -17.90 -17.65 3.55
CA SER A 64 -18.99 -18.02 4.46
C SER A 64 -19.02 -17.15 5.73
N LEU A 65 -18.68 -15.87 5.61
CA LEU A 65 -18.65 -14.95 6.75
C LEU A 65 -20.07 -14.58 7.21
N PRO A 66 -20.29 -14.40 8.53
CA PRO A 66 -21.51 -13.81 9.07
C PRO A 66 -21.76 -12.42 8.45
N ALA A 67 -23.03 -12.04 8.31
CA ALA A 67 -23.42 -10.75 7.70
C ALA A 67 -22.78 -9.54 8.40
N GLU A 68 -22.56 -9.64 9.71
CA GLU A 68 -21.90 -8.63 10.54
C GLU A 68 -20.43 -8.40 10.15
N GLY A 69 -19.76 -9.44 9.64
CA GLY A 69 -18.35 -9.38 9.24
C GLY A 69 -18.10 -8.64 7.92
N TYR A 70 -19.12 -8.45 7.07
CA TYR A 70 -18.93 -7.85 5.75
C TYR A 70 -18.50 -6.38 5.83
N LEU A 71 -19.10 -5.62 6.72
CA LEU A 71 -18.74 -4.22 6.94
C LEU A 71 -17.29 -4.12 7.44
N TRP A 72 -16.92 -4.94 8.41
CA TRP A 72 -15.59 -4.90 9.03
C TRP A 72 -14.49 -5.39 8.10
N LEU A 73 -14.79 -6.33 7.21
CA LEU A 73 -13.90 -6.72 6.11
C LEU A 73 -13.66 -5.55 5.14
N ALA A 74 -14.72 -4.85 4.73
CA ALA A 74 -14.59 -3.70 3.85
C ALA A 74 -13.81 -2.56 4.51
N VAL A 75 -14.08 -2.27 5.78
CA VAL A 75 -13.38 -1.23 6.57
C VAL A 75 -11.90 -1.58 6.75
N SER A 76 -11.57 -2.82 7.10
CA SER A 76 -10.18 -3.23 7.29
C SER A 76 -9.38 -3.15 6.00
N LEU A 77 -9.99 -3.50 4.86
CA LEU A 77 -9.37 -3.36 3.54
C LEU A 77 -9.23 -1.89 3.14
N ALA A 78 -10.27 -1.07 3.36
CA ALA A 78 -10.24 0.36 3.02
C ALA A 78 -9.15 1.11 3.80
N LEU A 79 -8.93 0.75 5.06
CA LEU A 79 -7.87 1.33 5.90
C LEU A 79 -6.49 0.73 5.61
N GLY A 80 -6.39 -0.59 5.44
CA GLY A 80 -5.09 -1.27 5.28
C GLY A 80 -4.48 -1.11 3.89
N THR A 81 -5.27 -1.06 2.83
CA THR A 81 -4.75 -1.04 1.44
C THR A 81 -4.01 0.25 1.03
N PRO A 82 -4.38 1.47 1.51
CA PRO A 82 -3.56 2.66 1.33
C PRO A 82 -2.15 2.50 1.92
N THR A 83 -2.05 1.89 3.10
CA THR A 83 -0.77 1.60 3.75
C THR A 83 0.10 0.71 2.86
N LEU A 84 -0.48 -0.36 2.33
CA LEU A 84 0.24 -1.29 1.44
C LEU A 84 0.76 -0.54 0.19
N SER A 85 -0.06 0.32 -0.40
CA SER A 85 0.34 1.11 -1.58
C SER A 85 1.50 2.04 -1.27
N MET A 86 1.47 2.72 -0.12
CA MET A 86 2.50 3.69 0.27
C MET A 86 3.83 3.03 0.65
N ILE A 87 3.80 1.98 1.48
CA ILE A 87 5.01 1.20 1.82
C ILE A 87 5.58 0.55 0.56
N GLY A 88 4.72 0.06 -0.34
CA GLY A 88 5.13 -0.46 -1.62
C GLY A 88 5.84 0.56 -2.51
N CYS A 89 5.30 1.77 -2.61
CA CYS A 89 5.94 2.86 -3.36
C CYS A 89 7.28 3.26 -2.75
N PHE A 90 7.40 3.27 -1.42
CA PHE A 90 8.66 3.47 -0.73
C PHE A 90 9.69 2.38 -1.07
N GLY A 91 9.27 1.11 -1.07
CA GLY A 91 10.11 -0.01 -1.49
C GLY A 91 10.56 0.11 -2.95
N ALA A 92 9.64 0.45 -3.86
CA ALA A 92 9.96 0.68 -5.26
C ALA A 92 10.96 1.84 -5.44
N ALA A 93 10.83 2.91 -4.66
CA ALA A 93 11.76 4.04 -4.72
C ALA A 93 13.16 3.65 -4.25
N LEU A 94 13.29 2.74 -3.27
CA LEU A 94 14.57 2.22 -2.79
C LEU A 94 15.27 1.32 -3.81
N THR A 95 14.50 0.59 -4.62
CA THR A 95 15.04 -0.41 -5.56
C THR A 95 15.07 0.04 -7.01
N VAL A 96 14.65 1.27 -7.30
CA VAL A 96 14.67 1.83 -8.66
C VAL A 96 16.11 1.86 -9.20
N GLY A 97 16.29 1.51 -10.47
CA GLY A 97 17.61 1.44 -11.11
C GLY A 97 18.43 0.17 -10.82
N ILE A 98 17.99 -0.71 -9.90
CA ILE A 98 18.68 -1.96 -9.59
C ILE A 98 18.21 -3.11 -10.49
N LYS A 99 19.15 -3.86 -11.08
CA LYS A 99 18.85 -5.11 -11.80
C LYS A 99 18.19 -6.12 -10.84
N ARG A 100 16.95 -6.55 -11.15
CA ARG A 100 16.09 -7.42 -10.30
C ARG A 100 15.52 -6.72 -9.05
N GLY A 101 15.21 -5.42 -9.15
CA GLY A 101 14.61 -4.62 -8.08
C GLY A 101 13.40 -5.26 -7.39
N GLY A 102 12.52 -5.94 -8.13
CA GLY A 102 11.31 -6.56 -7.56
C GLY A 102 11.52 -7.61 -6.47
N LEU A 103 12.63 -8.36 -6.52
CA LEU A 103 12.95 -9.34 -5.49
C LEU A 103 13.43 -8.67 -4.20
N LEU A 104 14.27 -7.62 -4.34
CA LEU A 104 14.71 -6.80 -3.20
C LEU A 104 13.54 -6.02 -2.59
N LEU A 105 12.64 -5.50 -3.44
CA LEU A 105 11.42 -4.83 -3.02
C LEU A 105 10.61 -5.77 -2.15
N SER A 106 10.33 -6.98 -2.64
CA SER A 106 9.51 -7.96 -1.91
C SER A 106 10.14 -8.31 -0.56
N LEU A 107 11.46 -8.52 -0.50
CA LEU A 107 12.18 -8.84 0.74
C LEU A 107 12.13 -7.69 1.76
N LEU A 108 12.29 -6.44 1.30
CA LEU A 108 12.33 -5.25 2.15
C LEU A 108 10.93 -4.88 2.66
N VAL A 109 9.93 -5.02 1.81
CA VAL A 109 8.57 -4.54 2.06
C VAL A 109 7.75 -5.53 2.88
N LEU A 110 8.01 -6.84 2.76
CA LEU A 110 7.24 -7.86 3.49
C LEU A 110 7.19 -7.60 5.00
N PRO A 111 8.31 -7.37 5.71
CA PRO A 111 8.31 -7.11 7.15
C PRO A 111 7.51 -5.86 7.53
N LEU A 112 7.53 -4.83 6.67
CA LEU A 112 6.78 -3.59 6.87
C LEU A 112 5.26 -3.77 6.63
N TYR A 113 4.86 -4.72 5.78
CA TYR A 113 3.46 -5.06 5.59
C TYR A 113 2.86 -5.88 6.74
N VAL A 114 3.67 -6.68 7.45
CA VAL A 114 3.19 -7.60 8.49
C VAL A 114 2.28 -6.92 9.53
N PRO A 115 2.63 -5.77 10.14
CA PRO A 115 1.75 -5.13 11.13
C PRO A 115 0.38 -4.77 10.57
N THR A 116 0.34 -4.21 9.36
CA THR A 116 -0.90 -3.83 8.67
C THR A 116 -1.77 -5.05 8.39
N LEU A 117 -1.16 -6.16 7.97
CA LEU A 117 -1.88 -7.41 7.70
C LEU A 117 -2.42 -8.03 8.99
N ILE A 118 -1.63 -8.02 10.07
CA ILE A 118 -2.04 -8.54 11.38
C ILE A 118 -3.26 -7.78 11.89
N PHE A 119 -3.18 -6.45 11.96
CA PHE A 119 -4.30 -5.66 12.49
C PHE A 119 -5.51 -5.64 11.54
N GLY A 120 -5.29 -5.61 10.22
CA GLY A 120 -6.38 -5.69 9.25
C GLY A 120 -7.15 -7.01 9.30
N ALA A 121 -6.43 -8.14 9.41
CA ALA A 121 -7.05 -9.45 9.58
C ALA A 121 -7.79 -9.55 10.93
N GLU A 122 -7.21 -8.99 11.99
CA GLU A 122 -7.83 -9.02 13.32
C GLU A 122 -9.11 -8.17 13.38
N VAL A 123 -9.16 -7.01 12.72
CA VAL A 123 -10.40 -6.22 12.58
C VAL A 123 -11.48 -7.03 11.87
N ALA A 124 -11.15 -7.69 10.75
CA ALA A 124 -12.12 -8.49 10.01
C ALA A 124 -12.64 -9.68 10.83
N ARG A 125 -11.74 -10.37 11.53
CA ARG A 125 -12.07 -11.54 12.38
C ARG A 125 -12.94 -11.15 13.57
N ARG A 126 -12.51 -10.16 14.37
CA ARG A 126 -13.28 -9.69 15.54
C ARG A 126 -14.62 -9.10 15.14
N GLY A 127 -14.69 -8.44 13.98
CA GLY A 127 -15.92 -7.87 13.46
C GLY A 127 -16.94 -8.92 13.04
N ALA A 128 -16.48 -10.09 12.61
CA ALA A 128 -17.34 -11.25 12.33
C ALA A 128 -17.80 -11.98 13.60
N GLU A 129 -17.02 -11.89 14.68
CA GLU A 129 -17.30 -12.55 15.97
C GLU A 129 -18.01 -11.63 16.99
N GLY A 130 -18.29 -10.38 16.64
CA GLY A 130 -18.90 -9.39 17.55
C GLY A 130 -18.02 -9.01 18.74
N LEU A 131 -16.69 -9.15 18.62
CA LEU A 131 -15.72 -8.86 19.67
C LEU A 131 -15.30 -7.38 19.68
N GLU A 132 -14.55 -6.98 20.71
CA GLU A 132 -14.03 -5.62 20.83
C GLU A 132 -13.01 -5.28 19.72
N LEU A 133 -13.32 -4.21 18.97
CA LEU A 133 -12.61 -3.79 17.76
C LEU A 133 -11.70 -2.57 17.95
N ALA A 134 -11.83 -1.84 19.05
CA ALA A 134 -11.22 -0.53 19.24
C ALA A 134 -9.69 -0.57 19.03
N THR A 135 -9.02 -1.48 19.74
CA THR A 135 -7.55 -1.62 19.69
C THR A 135 -7.01 -1.94 18.28
N PRO A 136 -7.41 -3.04 17.60
CA PRO A 136 -6.86 -3.34 16.28
C PRO A 136 -7.24 -2.30 15.23
N LEU A 137 -8.42 -1.68 15.34
CA LEU A 137 -8.84 -0.63 14.43
C LEU A 137 -8.01 0.66 14.59
N LEU A 138 -7.77 1.08 15.83
CA LEU A 138 -6.93 2.25 16.13
C LEU A 138 -5.49 2.04 15.70
N LEU A 139 -4.94 0.84 15.88
CA LEU A 139 -3.59 0.51 15.42
C LEU A 139 -3.50 0.49 13.89
N LEU A 140 -4.48 -0.10 13.21
CA LEU A 140 -4.54 -0.09 11.74
C LEU A 140 -4.66 1.33 11.18
N ALA A 141 -5.54 2.15 11.76
CA ALA A 141 -5.72 3.55 11.38
C ALA A 141 -4.44 4.36 11.68
N GLY A 142 -3.81 4.16 12.83
CA GLY A 142 -2.57 4.83 13.21
C GLY A 142 -1.43 4.50 12.26
N ILE A 143 -1.27 3.24 11.88
CA ILE A 143 -0.30 2.80 10.86
C ILE A 143 -0.62 3.47 9.51
N SER A 144 -1.88 3.53 9.12
CA SER A 144 -2.30 4.11 7.84
C SER A 144 -2.03 5.61 7.77
N CYS A 145 -2.45 6.35 8.80
CA CYS A 145 -2.17 7.78 8.91
C CYS A 145 -0.66 8.05 8.99
N GLY A 146 0.08 7.28 9.79
CA GLY A 146 1.53 7.44 9.95
C GLY A 146 2.30 7.18 8.66
N THR A 147 1.95 6.13 7.93
CA THR A 147 2.59 5.79 6.65
C THR A 147 2.26 6.82 5.58
N ILE A 148 1.00 7.24 5.45
CA ILE A 148 0.60 8.29 4.51
C ILE A 148 1.26 9.63 4.84
N ALA A 149 1.43 9.98 6.12
CA ALA A 149 2.04 11.23 6.52
C ALA A 149 3.57 11.25 6.36
N LEU A 150 4.27 10.13 6.62
CA LEU A 150 5.73 10.11 6.71
C LEU A 150 6.42 9.56 5.45
N LEU A 151 5.88 8.49 4.85
CA LEU A 151 6.57 7.79 3.77
C LEU A 151 6.69 8.56 2.46
N PRO A 152 5.77 9.46 2.04
CA PRO A 152 5.99 10.27 0.85
C PRO A 152 7.28 11.08 0.91
N PHE A 153 7.61 11.62 2.09
CA PHE A 153 8.84 12.38 2.33
C PHE A 153 10.09 11.50 2.25
N ALA A 154 10.05 10.34 2.91
CA ALA A 154 11.14 9.38 2.89
C ALA A 154 11.38 8.84 1.47
N ALA A 155 10.32 8.42 0.78
CA ALA A 155 10.38 7.91 -0.59
C ALA A 155 10.84 8.97 -1.59
N GLY A 156 10.35 10.21 -1.48
CA GLY A 156 10.79 11.31 -2.33
C GLY A 156 12.28 11.64 -2.15
N THR A 157 12.79 11.58 -0.92
CA THR A 157 14.22 11.78 -0.63
C THR A 157 15.08 10.65 -1.21
N VAL A 158 14.67 9.41 -1.00
CA VAL A 158 15.34 8.22 -1.56
C VAL A 158 15.36 8.28 -3.09
N LEU A 159 14.24 8.64 -3.71
CA LEU A 159 14.13 8.73 -5.17
C LEU A 159 15.07 9.81 -5.73
N LYS A 160 15.17 10.98 -5.08
CA LYS A 160 16.14 12.02 -5.43
C LYS A 160 17.60 11.55 -5.31
N MET A 161 17.90 10.67 -4.35
CA MET A 161 19.25 10.11 -4.18
C MET A 161 19.58 9.08 -5.27
N ASN A 162 18.61 8.25 -5.69
CA ASN A 162 18.81 7.26 -6.74
C ASN A 162 18.89 7.88 -8.15
N LEU A 163 18.35 9.09 -8.35
CA LEU A 163 18.42 9.84 -9.60
C LEU A 163 19.71 10.68 -9.77
N ARG A 164 20.61 10.70 -8.77
CA ARG A 164 21.91 11.39 -8.82
C ARG A 164 23.03 10.42 -9.15
#